data_AF-A0A1V5H2A3-F1
#
_entry.id   AF-A0A1V5H2A3-F1
#
_cell.length_a   1.000
_cell.length_b   1.000
_cell.length_c   1.000
_cell.angle_alpha   90.00
_cell.angle_beta   90.00
_cell.angle_gamma   90.00
#
_symmetry.space_group_name_H-M   'P 1'
#
loop_
_entity.id
_entity.type
_entity.pdbx_description
1 polymer ?
#
loop_
_entity_poly.entity_id
_entity_poly.type
_entity_poly.pdbx_seq_one_letter_code
_entity_poly.pdbx_strand_id
1 'polypeptide(L)'
;MRSLTALRMVVHDRSSTAGALLGVVAIVFLVGQQLSILFGLLNYMSVLVDHSGADAWVMSANVRNADAGNSVSVRFMDRAIGLEEVEWAEPVLIGNGLFKTGDGSFESVRVVGIRRPRLAGGPWEFEKADERALLDLDSVTVDRLDLAKLGNPRLEQVTEIGDSRVRIGAISDGARGFQGTLVFASLDKVREIARTPPGRYSAILVRFKPGVSKEAALGKLRAVMPPGAVYATDELSRLTRRYYFAHTGIGGSFGFSTIIAVLIGVVIISLTMYTSVLSRARDFAVMRAIGGRRRDIAVVVVSEVLIIAGVGVFVGFLMLAVLLNMTHGSAIPSYFPRQVPPLLAAGALAVSLLGSLVALRVALRAEPASVFH
;
A
#
# COMPACT_ATOMS: atom_id res chain seq x y z
N MET A 1 -18.66 7.92 39.88
CA MET A 1 -18.70 6.58 40.54
C MET A 1 -18.65 5.43 39.54
N ARG A 2 -19.50 5.38 38.50
CA ARG A 2 -19.64 4.21 37.60
C ARG A 2 -18.40 3.88 36.75
N SER A 3 -17.67 4.89 36.25
CA SER A 3 -16.41 4.72 35.50
C SER A 3 -15.23 4.27 36.38
N LEU A 4 -15.18 4.74 37.63
CA LEU A 4 -14.18 4.33 38.62
C LEU A 4 -14.34 2.86 39.04
N THR A 5 -15.58 2.36 39.10
CA THR A 5 -15.86 0.94 39.34
C THR A 5 -15.34 0.08 38.18
N ALA A 6 -15.58 0.49 36.92
CA ALA A 6 -15.06 -0.21 35.75
C ALA A 6 -13.53 -0.28 35.74
N LEU A 7 -12.83 0.81 36.07
CA LEU A 7 -11.36 0.82 36.15
C LEU A 7 -10.84 -0.15 37.23
N ARG A 8 -11.48 -0.18 38.41
CA ARG A 8 -11.12 -1.14 39.48
C ARG A 8 -11.39 -2.59 39.08
N MET A 9 -12.45 -2.83 38.29
CA MET A 9 -12.75 -4.16 37.76
C MET A 9 -11.65 -4.63 36.80
N VAL A 10 -11.27 -3.81 35.82
CA VAL A 10 -10.18 -4.09 34.86
C VAL A 10 -8.86 -4.46 35.56
N VAL A 11 -8.51 -3.76 36.65
CA VAL A 11 -7.23 -3.99 37.37
C VAL A 11 -7.24 -5.29 38.20
N HIS A 12 -8.41 -5.78 38.60
CA HIS A 12 -8.53 -6.92 39.51
C HIS A 12 -8.57 -8.28 38.80
N ASP A 13 -9.21 -8.39 37.63
CA ASP A 13 -9.23 -9.64 36.83
C ASP A 13 -8.20 -9.57 35.70
N ARG A 14 -6.95 -9.83 36.09
CA ARG A 14 -5.77 -9.65 35.21
C ARG A 14 -5.77 -10.63 34.03
N SER A 15 -6.23 -11.86 34.21
CA SER A 15 -6.23 -12.88 33.15
C SER A 15 -7.29 -12.60 32.09
N SER A 16 -8.51 -12.24 32.51
CA SER A 16 -9.58 -11.88 31.58
C SER A 16 -9.24 -10.57 30.86
N THR A 17 -8.81 -9.56 31.60
CA THR A 17 -8.41 -8.27 31.00
C THR A 17 -7.27 -8.44 30.01
N ALA A 18 -6.25 -9.25 30.32
CA ALA A 18 -5.15 -9.52 29.41
C ALA A 18 -5.59 -10.21 28.12
N GLY A 19 -6.51 -11.19 28.20
CA GLY A 19 -7.02 -11.88 27.01
C GLY A 19 -7.82 -10.95 26.08
N ALA A 20 -8.70 -10.13 26.65
CA ALA A 20 -9.50 -9.17 25.89
C ALA A 20 -8.60 -8.08 25.27
N LEU A 21 -7.64 -7.56 26.04
CA LEU A 21 -6.65 -6.59 25.57
C LEU A 21 -5.83 -7.18 24.40
N LEU A 22 -5.34 -8.41 24.54
CA LEU A 22 -4.57 -9.10 23.50
C LEU A 22 -5.40 -9.27 22.23
N GLY A 23 -6.70 -9.59 22.33
CA GLY A 23 -7.60 -9.65 21.19
C GLY A 23 -7.70 -8.33 20.43
N VAL A 24 -7.89 -7.20 21.15
CA VAL A 24 -7.95 -5.87 20.50
C VAL A 24 -6.60 -5.48 19.88
N VAL A 25 -5.50 -5.69 20.61
CA VAL A 25 -4.14 -5.43 20.11
C VAL A 25 -3.88 -6.23 18.84
N ALA A 26 -4.23 -7.52 18.82
CA ALA A 26 -4.05 -8.40 17.68
C ALA A 26 -4.85 -7.92 16.46
N ILE A 27 -6.10 -7.49 16.62
CA ILE A 27 -6.89 -6.91 15.51
C ILE A 27 -6.17 -5.70 14.93
N VAL A 28 -5.83 -4.73 15.77
CA VAL A 28 -5.24 -3.46 15.30
C VAL A 28 -3.88 -3.69 14.67
N PHE A 29 -3.04 -4.52 15.29
CA PHE A 29 -1.71 -4.81 14.80
C PHE A 29 -1.74 -5.64 13.51
N LEU A 30 -2.45 -6.77 13.48
CA LEU A 30 -2.45 -7.69 12.32
C LEU A 30 -3.19 -7.08 11.13
N VAL A 31 -4.38 -6.51 11.34
CA VAL A 31 -5.12 -5.86 10.25
C VAL A 31 -4.37 -4.61 9.79
N GLY A 32 -3.80 -3.82 10.72
CA GLY A 32 -2.98 -2.67 10.37
C GLY A 32 -1.75 -3.03 9.54
N GLN A 33 -1.06 -4.11 9.90
CA GLN A 33 0.08 -4.64 9.16
C GLN A 33 -0.33 -5.13 7.76
N GLN A 34 -1.42 -5.89 7.65
CA GLN A 34 -1.95 -6.34 6.36
C GLN A 34 -2.34 -5.16 5.46
N LEU A 35 -3.04 -4.16 5.99
CA LEU A 35 -3.43 -2.96 5.24
C LEU A 35 -2.20 -2.14 4.82
N SER A 36 -1.19 -2.00 5.68
CA SER A 36 0.04 -1.29 5.33
C SER A 36 0.77 -1.94 4.16
N ILE A 37 0.84 -3.28 4.16
CA ILE A 37 1.45 -4.02 3.06
C ILE A 37 0.62 -3.89 1.79
N LEU A 38 -0.70 -4.02 1.90
CA LEU A 38 -1.61 -3.88 0.77
C LEU A 38 -1.45 -2.52 0.09
N PHE A 39 -1.51 -1.43 0.85
CA PHE A 39 -1.38 -0.08 0.29
C PHE A 39 0.05 0.21 -0.19
N GLY A 40 1.08 -0.34 0.47
CA GLY A 40 2.45 -0.30 -0.01
C GLY A 40 2.61 -0.96 -1.38
N LEU A 41 2.05 -2.17 -1.54
CA LEU A 41 2.05 -2.89 -2.82
C LEU A 41 1.30 -2.10 -3.90
N LEU A 42 0.13 -1.55 -3.59
CA LEU A 42 -0.64 -0.75 -4.54
C LEU A 42 0.13 0.49 -5.00
N ASN A 43 0.92 1.14 -4.13
CA ASN A 43 1.80 2.24 -4.55
C ASN A 43 2.90 1.76 -5.51
N TYR A 44 3.50 0.59 -5.27
CA TYR A 44 4.49 0.02 -6.20
C TYR A 44 3.90 -0.31 -7.58
N MET A 45 2.59 -0.60 -7.67
CA MET A 45 1.91 -0.85 -8.96
C MET A 45 1.88 0.38 -9.86
N SER A 46 1.77 1.58 -9.28
CA SER A 46 1.66 2.84 -10.00
C SER A 46 2.93 3.68 -9.90
N VAL A 47 4.03 3.15 -9.38
CA VAL A 47 5.23 3.93 -9.02
C VAL A 47 5.77 4.75 -10.19
N LEU A 48 5.84 4.17 -11.40
CA LEU A 48 6.32 4.84 -12.60
C LEU A 48 5.37 5.96 -13.04
N VAL A 49 4.06 5.76 -12.87
CA VAL A 49 3.04 6.77 -13.19
C VAL A 49 3.15 7.92 -12.19
N ASP A 50 3.18 7.60 -10.89
CA ASP A 50 3.19 8.56 -9.79
C ASP A 50 4.44 9.46 -9.79
N HIS A 51 5.59 8.94 -10.24
CA HIS A 51 6.87 9.68 -10.29
C HIS A 51 7.28 10.11 -11.70
N SER A 52 6.41 9.98 -12.69
CA SER A 52 6.76 10.29 -14.09
C SER A 52 7.11 11.76 -14.36
N GLY A 53 6.67 12.67 -13.49
CA GLY A 53 6.73 14.12 -13.71
C GLY A 53 5.74 14.63 -14.77
N ALA A 54 4.96 13.73 -15.39
CA ALA A 54 3.99 14.07 -16.43
C ALA A 54 2.63 14.44 -15.85
N ASP A 55 1.88 15.28 -16.56
CA ASP A 55 0.47 15.57 -16.26
C ASP A 55 -0.48 14.58 -16.95
N ALA A 56 -0.05 14.01 -18.08
CA ALA A 56 -0.83 13.05 -18.84
C ALA A 56 0.04 11.97 -19.49
N TRP A 57 -0.58 10.82 -19.73
CA TRP A 57 -0.02 9.67 -20.42
C TRP A 57 -0.86 9.39 -21.67
N VAL A 58 -0.21 9.31 -22.83
CA VAL A 58 -0.82 8.85 -24.08
C VAL A 58 -0.38 7.42 -24.35
N MET A 59 -1.34 6.50 -24.34
CA MET A 59 -1.15 5.05 -24.41
C MET A 59 -2.01 4.44 -25.52
N SER A 60 -1.96 3.12 -25.69
CA SER A 60 -2.96 2.43 -26.53
C SER A 60 -4.37 2.69 -25.98
N ALA A 61 -5.37 2.70 -26.86
CA ALA A 61 -6.74 2.97 -26.45
C ALA A 61 -7.26 1.92 -25.45
N ASN A 62 -8.01 2.38 -24.43
CA ASN A 62 -8.75 1.56 -23.47
C ASN A 62 -7.88 0.60 -22.64
N VAL A 63 -6.70 1.05 -22.19
CA VAL A 63 -5.91 0.28 -21.22
C VAL A 63 -6.67 0.12 -19.91
N ARG A 64 -6.42 -1.02 -19.23
CA ARG A 64 -6.99 -1.32 -17.92
C ARG A 64 -6.09 -0.91 -16.76
N ASN A 65 -4.80 -0.70 -17.03
CA ASN A 65 -3.77 -0.27 -16.08
C ASN A 65 -2.54 0.21 -16.89
N ALA A 66 -1.57 0.81 -16.20
CA ALA A 66 -0.37 1.37 -16.81
C ALA A 66 0.56 0.35 -17.51
N ASP A 67 0.44 -0.94 -17.17
CA ASP A 67 1.22 -2.02 -17.78
C ASP A 67 0.50 -2.70 -18.95
N ALA A 68 -0.83 -2.53 -19.09
CA ALA A 68 -1.67 -3.26 -20.04
C ALA A 68 -1.84 -2.56 -21.40
N GLY A 69 -0.80 -1.88 -21.86
CA GLY A 69 -0.79 -1.15 -23.13
C GLY A 69 -0.07 -1.86 -24.26
N ASN A 70 -0.61 -1.78 -25.47
CA ASN A 70 0.17 -2.04 -26.68
C ASN A 70 1.08 -0.85 -26.98
N SER A 71 2.16 -1.09 -27.73
CA SER A 71 3.01 0.01 -28.16
C SER A 71 2.24 1.04 -29.01
N VAL A 72 2.56 2.31 -28.85
CA VAL A 72 2.04 3.44 -29.61
C VAL A 72 3.07 3.97 -30.59
N SER A 73 2.60 4.63 -31.65
CA SER A 73 3.48 5.26 -32.64
C SER A 73 4.05 6.58 -32.11
N VAL A 74 5.28 6.89 -32.49
CA VAL A 74 5.91 8.22 -32.30
C VAL A 74 5.02 9.38 -32.76
N ARG A 75 4.12 9.17 -33.73
CA ARG A 75 3.17 10.19 -34.22
C ARG A 75 2.30 10.79 -33.12
N PHE A 76 2.05 10.07 -32.02
CA PHE A 76 1.30 10.62 -30.88
C PHE A 76 2.10 11.70 -30.14
N MET A 77 3.42 11.54 -30.08
CA MET A 77 4.31 12.58 -29.55
C MET A 77 4.28 13.82 -30.43
N ASP A 78 4.38 13.66 -31.76
CA ASP A 78 4.37 14.78 -32.70
C ASP A 78 3.06 15.58 -32.61
N ARG A 79 1.92 14.89 -32.46
CA ARG A 79 0.61 15.51 -32.23
C ARG A 79 0.52 16.24 -30.89
N ALA A 80 1.10 15.67 -29.82
CA ALA A 80 1.08 16.30 -28.50
C ALA A 80 1.92 17.58 -28.47
N ILE A 81 3.13 17.55 -29.06
CA ILE A 81 4.03 18.73 -29.14
C ILE A 81 3.40 19.87 -29.95
N GLY A 82 2.51 19.56 -30.90
CA GLY A 82 1.80 20.56 -31.69
C GLY A 82 0.77 21.40 -30.91
N LEU A 83 0.45 21.04 -29.67
CA LEU A 83 -0.46 21.81 -28.82
C LEU A 83 0.28 22.92 -28.08
N GLU A 84 -0.27 24.13 -28.10
CA GLU A 84 0.35 25.30 -27.45
C GLU A 84 0.46 25.13 -25.93
N GLU A 85 -0.43 24.36 -25.31
CA GLU A 85 -0.45 24.10 -23.88
C GLU A 85 0.67 23.15 -23.42
N VAL A 86 1.28 22.39 -24.33
CA VAL A 86 2.26 21.36 -24.00
C VAL A 86 3.64 21.99 -23.83
N GLU A 87 4.27 21.73 -22.69
CA GLU A 87 5.64 22.14 -22.40
C GLU A 87 6.63 21.16 -23.02
N TRP A 88 6.37 19.87 -22.84
CA TRP A 88 7.15 18.79 -23.45
C TRP A 88 6.31 17.53 -23.59
N ALA A 89 6.67 16.70 -24.58
CA ALA A 89 6.19 15.33 -24.69
C ALA A 89 7.37 14.39 -24.99
N GLU A 90 7.49 13.32 -24.21
CA GLU A 90 8.59 12.36 -24.32
C GLU A 90 8.10 10.93 -24.33
N PRO A 91 8.68 10.04 -25.15
CA PRO A 91 8.33 8.63 -25.10
C PRO A 91 8.98 7.97 -23.89
N VAL A 92 8.28 6.99 -23.36
CA VAL A 92 8.84 6.00 -22.46
C VAL A 92 8.68 4.62 -23.09
N LEU A 93 9.73 3.81 -23.01
CA LEU A 93 9.69 2.41 -23.39
C LEU A 93 9.84 1.56 -22.15
N ILE A 94 8.89 0.66 -21.91
CA ILE A 94 8.93 -0.27 -20.79
C ILE A 94 9.00 -1.67 -21.36
N GLY A 95 10.05 -2.39 -20.99
CA GLY A 95 10.29 -3.76 -21.40
C GLY A 95 10.71 -4.64 -20.24
N ASN A 96 10.94 -5.92 -20.53
CA ASN A 96 11.50 -6.87 -19.59
C ASN A 96 12.86 -7.34 -20.10
N GLY A 97 13.75 -7.70 -19.18
CA GLY A 97 15.05 -8.26 -19.47
C GLY A 97 15.47 -9.25 -18.39
N LEU A 98 16.50 -10.05 -18.69
CA LEU A 98 17.12 -10.96 -17.75
C LEU A 98 18.51 -10.42 -17.39
N PHE A 99 18.65 -9.90 -16.18
CA PHE A 99 19.92 -9.40 -15.67
C PHE A 99 20.82 -10.56 -15.28
N LYS A 100 22.02 -10.61 -15.84
CA LYS A 100 23.03 -11.62 -15.51
C LYS A 100 23.81 -11.20 -14.27
N THR A 101 23.80 -12.01 -13.24
CA THR A 101 24.54 -11.78 -12.00
C THR A 101 26.00 -12.24 -12.14
N GLY A 102 26.86 -11.86 -11.19
CA GLY A 102 28.28 -12.22 -11.21
C GLY A 102 28.55 -13.73 -11.07
N ASP A 103 27.60 -14.50 -10.52
CA ASP A 103 27.67 -15.96 -10.41
C ASP A 103 27.09 -16.69 -11.63
N GLY A 104 26.62 -15.94 -12.64
CA GLY A 104 26.06 -16.48 -13.89
C GLY A 104 24.58 -16.84 -13.82
N SER A 105 23.91 -16.60 -12.70
CA SER A 105 22.44 -16.71 -12.62
C SER A 105 21.74 -15.50 -13.28
N PHE A 106 20.42 -15.58 -13.40
CA PHE A 106 19.61 -14.58 -14.09
C PHE A 106 18.45 -14.10 -13.23
N GLU A 107 18.29 -12.78 -13.17
CA GLU A 107 17.19 -12.12 -12.46
C GLU A 107 16.30 -11.36 -13.41
N SER A 108 14.98 -11.49 -13.25
CA SER A 108 14.02 -10.74 -14.06
C SER A 108 14.02 -9.26 -13.64
N VAL A 109 14.31 -8.39 -14.61
CA VAL A 109 14.30 -6.94 -14.45
C VAL A 109 13.33 -6.30 -15.43
N ARG A 110 12.75 -5.18 -15.01
CA ARG A 110 11.92 -4.34 -15.87
C ARG A 110 12.74 -3.13 -16.29
N VAL A 111 13.05 -3.06 -17.57
CA VAL A 111 13.87 -2.01 -18.15
C VAL A 111 13.00 -0.84 -18.60
N VAL A 112 13.34 0.36 -18.15
CA VAL A 112 12.61 1.60 -18.44
C VAL A 112 13.51 2.54 -19.22
N GLY A 113 13.14 2.71 -20.49
CA GLY A 113 13.84 3.51 -21.48
C GLY A 113 13.33 4.94 -21.46
N ILE A 114 14.23 5.86 -21.15
CA ILE A 114 13.95 7.28 -20.98
C ILE A 114 14.78 8.10 -21.98
N ARG A 115 14.25 9.26 -22.36
CA ARG A 115 14.90 10.13 -23.35
C ARG A 115 15.77 11.18 -22.68
N ARG A 116 17.01 11.31 -23.17
CA ARG A 116 17.94 12.38 -22.80
C ARG A 116 17.56 13.70 -23.49
N PRO A 117 17.83 14.88 -22.89
CA PRO A 117 18.50 15.09 -21.60
C PRO A 117 17.55 15.16 -20.40
N ARG A 118 16.22 15.21 -20.59
CA ARG A 118 15.25 15.47 -19.52
C ARG A 118 14.99 14.25 -18.61
N LEU A 119 15.11 13.04 -19.16
CA LEU A 119 14.93 11.79 -18.42
C LEU A 119 13.53 11.70 -17.77
N ALA A 120 12.49 12.16 -18.50
CA ALA A 120 11.12 12.06 -18.03
C ALA A 120 10.72 10.58 -17.83
N GLY A 121 10.06 10.28 -16.72
CA GLY A 121 9.71 8.91 -16.32
C GLY A 121 10.61 8.31 -15.22
N GLY A 122 11.72 8.97 -14.88
CA GLY A 122 12.63 8.58 -13.79
C GLY A 122 14.04 8.26 -14.30
N PRO A 123 14.92 7.74 -13.44
CA PRO A 123 14.73 7.59 -12.00
C PRO A 123 14.65 8.97 -11.33
N TRP A 124 13.91 9.07 -10.22
CA TRP A 124 13.62 10.33 -9.54
C TRP A 124 14.61 10.68 -8.44
N GLU A 125 15.27 9.69 -7.85
CA GLU A 125 16.26 9.86 -6.78
C GLU A 125 17.47 8.92 -6.98
N PHE A 126 18.65 9.38 -6.53
CA PHE A 126 19.92 8.68 -6.65
C PHE A 126 20.62 8.58 -5.29
N GLU A 127 21.07 7.37 -4.93
CA GLU A 127 21.96 7.16 -3.79
C GLU A 127 23.43 7.41 -4.19
N LYS A 128 23.82 6.95 -5.39
CA LYS A 128 25.18 7.13 -5.92
C LYS A 128 25.16 7.53 -7.39
N ALA A 129 26.13 8.39 -7.74
CA ALA A 129 26.19 9.11 -9.01
C ALA A 129 24.97 10.02 -9.22
N ASP A 130 24.67 10.38 -10.45
CA ASP A 130 23.56 11.25 -10.80
C ASP A 130 22.97 10.90 -12.17
N GLU A 131 21.98 11.67 -12.60
CA GLU A 131 21.29 11.55 -13.88
C GLU A 131 22.23 11.59 -15.10
N ARG A 132 23.42 12.19 -14.98
CA ARG A 132 24.40 12.27 -16.06
C ARG A 132 24.99 10.90 -16.38
N ALA A 133 24.97 9.95 -15.44
CA ALA A 133 25.38 8.58 -15.71
C ALA A 133 24.55 7.98 -16.86
N LEU A 134 23.26 8.32 -16.96
CA LEU A 134 22.36 7.85 -18.02
C LEU A 134 22.53 8.60 -19.34
N LEU A 135 23.49 9.54 -19.43
CA LEU A 135 23.92 10.10 -20.71
C LEU A 135 24.78 9.12 -21.50
N ASP A 136 25.40 8.13 -20.88
CA ASP A 136 26.03 7.02 -21.60
C ASP A 136 24.94 6.02 -22.06
N LEU A 137 25.06 5.57 -23.30
CA LEU A 137 24.12 4.64 -23.92
C LEU A 137 24.12 3.27 -23.22
N ASP A 138 25.27 2.79 -22.76
CA ASP A 138 25.39 1.49 -22.09
C ASP A 138 25.11 1.56 -20.59
N SER A 139 24.94 2.77 -20.04
CA SER A 139 24.69 2.94 -18.62
C SER A 139 23.26 2.59 -18.24
N VAL A 140 23.14 1.86 -17.14
CA VAL A 140 21.87 1.53 -16.49
C VAL A 140 21.91 1.87 -15.00
N THR A 141 20.73 2.09 -14.41
CA THR A 141 20.60 2.19 -12.95
C THR A 141 20.17 0.87 -12.34
N VAL A 142 20.54 0.67 -11.08
CA VAL A 142 20.00 -0.39 -10.21
C VAL A 142 19.57 0.24 -8.90
N ASP A 143 18.48 -0.23 -8.31
CA ASP A 143 18.01 0.30 -7.03
C ASP A 143 18.81 -0.27 -5.85
N ARG A 144 19.12 0.59 -4.88
CA ARG A 144 19.81 0.24 -3.63
C ARG A 144 19.25 -1.01 -2.96
N LEU A 145 17.93 -1.14 -2.91
CA LEU A 145 17.25 -2.23 -2.20
C LEU A 145 17.22 -3.54 -2.97
N ASP A 146 17.49 -3.49 -4.27
CA ASP A 146 17.52 -4.67 -5.14
C ASP A 146 18.95 -5.14 -5.46
N LEU A 147 20.00 -4.44 -4.96
CA LEU A 147 21.42 -4.83 -5.15
C LEU A 147 21.68 -6.29 -4.75
N ALA A 148 21.22 -6.70 -3.57
CA ALA A 148 21.43 -8.07 -3.08
C ALA A 148 20.78 -9.11 -4.01
N LYS A 149 19.60 -8.80 -4.55
CA LYS A 149 18.90 -9.64 -5.51
C LYS A 149 19.68 -9.77 -6.81
N LEU A 150 20.30 -8.67 -7.27
CA LEU A 150 21.10 -8.63 -8.49
C LEU A 150 22.56 -9.13 -8.31
N GLY A 151 22.89 -9.78 -7.20
CA GLY A 151 24.25 -10.29 -6.94
C GLY A 151 25.27 -9.21 -6.53
N ASN A 152 24.79 -8.13 -5.91
CA ASN A 152 25.58 -6.98 -5.43
C ASN A 152 26.50 -6.36 -6.50
N PRO A 153 25.95 -5.92 -7.65
CA PRO A 153 26.76 -5.34 -8.69
C PRO A 153 27.36 -4.01 -8.25
N ARG A 154 28.61 -3.74 -8.65
CA ARG A 154 29.34 -2.51 -8.32
C ARG A 154 29.13 -1.44 -9.39
N LEU A 155 29.32 -0.18 -9.02
CA LEU A 155 29.43 0.90 -10.01
C LEU A 155 30.54 0.59 -11.02
N GLU A 156 30.32 1.01 -12.26
CA GLU A 156 31.16 0.75 -13.43
C GLU A 156 31.30 -0.73 -13.82
N GLN A 157 30.68 -1.65 -13.08
CA GLN A 157 30.66 -3.05 -13.45
C GLN A 157 29.88 -3.24 -14.74
N VAL A 158 30.46 -4.01 -15.65
CA VAL A 158 29.82 -4.43 -16.89
C VAL A 158 29.13 -5.76 -16.67
N THR A 159 27.90 -5.86 -17.15
CA THR A 159 27.13 -7.11 -17.20
C THR A 159 26.22 -7.13 -18.44
N GLU A 160 25.29 -8.07 -18.50
CA GLU A 160 24.34 -8.26 -19.58
C GLU A 160 22.91 -8.19 -19.04
N ILE A 161 22.02 -7.55 -19.79
CA ILE A 161 20.57 -7.66 -19.61
C ILE A 161 19.98 -8.20 -20.91
N GLY A 162 19.43 -9.41 -20.85
CA GLY A 162 19.15 -10.19 -22.06
C GLY A 162 20.46 -10.52 -22.77
N ASP A 163 20.58 -10.11 -24.02
CA ASP A 163 21.81 -10.29 -24.83
C ASP A 163 22.61 -8.98 -24.98
N SER A 164 22.19 -7.91 -24.30
CA SER A 164 22.79 -6.58 -24.43
C SER A 164 23.75 -6.29 -23.29
N ARG A 165 24.97 -5.90 -23.64
CA ARG A 165 25.96 -5.38 -22.69
C ARG A 165 25.47 -4.08 -22.07
N VAL A 166 25.61 -3.98 -20.75
CA VAL A 166 25.27 -2.81 -19.94
C VAL A 166 26.35 -2.55 -18.89
N ARG A 167 26.41 -1.31 -18.39
CA ARG A 167 27.31 -0.85 -17.34
C ARG A 167 26.49 -0.24 -16.21
N ILE A 168 26.77 -0.59 -14.97
CA ILE A 168 26.08 0.00 -13.81
C ILE A 168 26.63 1.40 -13.56
N GLY A 169 25.97 2.42 -14.10
CA GLY A 169 26.46 3.80 -13.99
C GLY A 169 25.94 4.56 -12.77
N ALA A 170 24.81 4.14 -12.20
CA ALA A 170 24.24 4.80 -11.02
C ALA A 170 23.44 3.83 -10.15
N ILE A 171 23.28 4.21 -8.87
CA ILE A 171 22.42 3.51 -7.92
C ILE A 171 21.26 4.45 -7.57
N SER A 172 20.03 4.04 -7.90
CA SER A 172 18.82 4.78 -7.56
C SER A 172 18.34 4.46 -6.15
N ASP A 173 17.52 5.33 -5.57
CA ASP A 173 16.83 5.07 -4.30
C ASP A 173 15.31 5.17 -4.50
N GLY A 174 14.56 4.21 -3.95
CA GLY A 174 13.11 4.18 -3.98
C GLY A 174 12.48 3.82 -5.34
N ALA A 175 13.26 3.40 -6.34
CA ALA A 175 12.78 3.06 -7.67
C ALA A 175 12.29 1.61 -7.75
N ARG A 176 11.20 1.29 -7.02
CA ARG A 176 10.70 -0.08 -6.87
C ARG A 176 9.35 -0.33 -7.50
N GLY A 177 9.34 -1.22 -8.50
CA GLY A 177 8.14 -1.68 -9.18
C GLY A 177 7.61 -2.99 -8.59
N PHE A 178 6.34 -3.29 -8.85
CA PHE A 178 5.73 -4.54 -8.43
C PHE A 178 6.17 -5.76 -9.26
N GLN A 179 6.27 -5.62 -10.59
CA GLN A 179 6.49 -6.77 -11.48
C GLN A 179 7.97 -7.14 -11.68
N GLY A 180 8.90 -6.49 -10.98
CA GLY A 180 10.32 -6.74 -11.12
C GLY A 180 11.14 -5.54 -10.68
N THR A 181 12.46 -5.74 -10.57
CA THR A 181 13.42 -4.68 -10.26
C THR A 181 13.45 -3.70 -11.42
N LEU A 182 13.23 -2.41 -11.14
CA LEU A 182 13.27 -1.38 -12.17
C LEU A 182 14.73 -1.03 -12.48
N VAL A 183 15.03 -1.00 -13.77
CA VAL A 183 16.35 -0.62 -14.29
C VAL A 183 16.12 0.48 -15.31
N PHE A 184 16.65 1.68 -15.08
CA PHE A 184 16.50 2.79 -16.02
C PHE A 184 17.70 2.85 -16.94
N ALA A 185 17.48 3.11 -18.21
CA ALA A 185 18.52 3.23 -19.21
C ALA A 185 18.10 4.17 -20.34
N SER A 186 19.04 4.49 -21.23
CA SER A 186 18.70 5.23 -22.44
C SER A 186 17.62 4.51 -23.27
N LEU A 187 16.73 5.29 -23.89
CA LEU A 187 15.66 4.79 -24.74
C LEU A 187 16.15 3.81 -25.82
N ASP A 188 17.34 4.07 -26.38
CA ASP A 188 17.95 3.24 -27.41
C ASP A 188 18.43 1.89 -26.86
N LYS A 189 19.05 1.89 -25.67
CA LYS A 189 19.45 0.65 -24.98
C LYS A 189 18.25 -0.21 -24.60
N VAL A 190 17.19 0.40 -24.06
CA VAL A 190 15.98 -0.37 -23.74
C VAL A 190 15.31 -0.90 -25.01
N ARG A 191 15.36 -0.16 -26.12
CA ARG A 191 14.87 -0.65 -27.41
C ARG A 191 15.62 -1.90 -27.87
N GLU A 192 16.94 -1.93 -27.70
CA GLU A 192 17.80 -3.07 -27.97
C GLU A 192 17.40 -4.28 -27.10
N ILE A 193 17.37 -4.09 -25.76
CA ILE A 193 17.05 -5.15 -24.78
C ILE A 193 15.65 -5.73 -25.02
N ALA A 194 14.65 -4.85 -25.15
CA ALA A 194 13.25 -5.23 -25.31
C ALA A 194 12.88 -5.57 -26.76
N ARG A 195 13.85 -5.55 -27.70
CA ARG A 195 13.68 -5.84 -29.13
C ARG A 195 12.49 -5.11 -29.75
N THR A 196 12.30 -3.85 -29.37
CA THR A 196 11.15 -3.05 -29.80
C THR A 196 11.41 -2.39 -31.16
N PRO A 197 10.47 -2.42 -32.12
CA PRO A 197 10.66 -1.75 -33.41
C PRO A 197 10.89 -0.24 -33.28
N PRO A 198 11.69 0.39 -34.16
CA PRO A 198 11.85 1.84 -34.20
C PRO A 198 10.50 2.57 -34.33
N GLY A 199 10.37 3.72 -33.67
CA GLY A 199 9.15 4.54 -33.70
C GLY A 199 7.97 3.97 -32.92
N ARG A 200 8.17 2.91 -32.12
CA ARG A 200 7.18 2.32 -31.21
C ARG A 200 7.61 2.50 -29.75
N TYR A 201 6.67 2.89 -28.90
CA TYR A 201 6.90 3.20 -27.49
C TYR A 201 5.77 2.66 -26.61
N SER A 202 6.00 2.46 -25.31
CA SER A 202 4.94 1.97 -24.41
C SER A 202 3.93 3.07 -24.08
N ALA A 203 4.41 4.29 -23.90
CA ALA A 203 3.57 5.48 -23.72
C ALA A 203 4.31 6.75 -24.15
N ILE A 204 3.56 7.83 -24.34
CA ILE A 204 4.09 9.19 -24.44
C ILE A 204 3.68 9.96 -23.18
N LEU A 205 4.67 10.43 -22.44
CA LEU A 205 4.53 11.30 -21.30
C LEU A 205 4.33 12.73 -21.78
N VAL A 206 3.37 13.45 -21.21
CA VAL A 206 3.06 14.84 -21.58
C VAL A 206 3.00 15.71 -20.33
N ARG A 207 3.67 16.87 -20.40
CA ARG A 207 3.62 17.93 -19.40
C ARG A 207 3.01 19.18 -19.99
N PHE A 208 2.14 19.83 -19.24
CA PHE A 208 1.57 21.12 -19.65
C PHE A 208 2.37 22.29 -19.08
N LYS A 209 2.36 23.41 -19.80
CA LYS A 209 3.02 24.65 -19.38
C LYS A 209 2.43 25.15 -18.05
N PRO A 210 3.27 25.77 -17.20
CA PRO A 210 2.78 26.43 -15.98
C PRO A 210 1.68 27.45 -16.29
N GLY A 211 0.64 27.50 -15.45
CA GLY A 211 -0.46 28.46 -15.57
C GLY A 211 -1.62 28.07 -16.49
N VAL A 212 -1.51 26.96 -17.24
CA VAL A 212 -2.62 26.44 -18.05
C VAL A 212 -3.56 25.58 -17.20
N SER A 213 -4.88 25.65 -17.46
CA SER A 213 -5.84 24.69 -16.89
C SER A 213 -5.56 23.29 -17.42
N LYS A 214 -5.21 22.37 -16.51
CA LYS A 214 -4.92 20.98 -16.85
C LYS A 214 -6.11 20.29 -17.50
N GLU A 215 -7.32 20.58 -17.02
CA GLU A 215 -8.57 20.01 -17.54
C GLU A 215 -8.80 20.43 -18.99
N ALA A 216 -8.60 21.72 -19.30
CA ALA A 216 -8.74 22.24 -20.66
C ALA A 216 -7.66 21.66 -21.60
N ALA A 217 -6.41 21.61 -21.15
CA ALA A 217 -5.30 21.04 -21.91
C ALA A 217 -5.48 19.53 -22.17
N LEU A 218 -5.94 18.78 -21.16
CA LEU A 218 -6.32 17.37 -21.31
C LEU A 218 -7.47 17.19 -22.32
N GLY A 219 -8.45 18.09 -22.34
CA GLY A 219 -9.53 18.08 -23.31
C GLY A 219 -9.03 18.24 -24.74
N LYS A 220 -8.13 19.20 -24.98
CA LYS A 220 -7.48 19.41 -26.29
C LYS A 220 -6.61 18.22 -26.69
N LEU A 221 -5.84 17.68 -25.75
CA LEU A 221 -5.02 16.49 -25.99
C LEU A 221 -5.88 15.28 -26.37
N ARG A 222 -7.01 15.06 -25.69
CA ARG A 222 -7.98 14.01 -26.04
C ARG A 222 -8.59 14.21 -27.43
N ALA A 223 -8.81 15.45 -27.87
CA ALA A 223 -9.40 15.76 -29.17
C ALA A 223 -8.48 15.43 -30.35
N VAL A 224 -7.15 15.50 -30.18
CA VAL A 224 -6.16 15.22 -31.24
C VAL A 224 -5.64 13.77 -31.22
N MET A 225 -6.01 12.98 -30.22
CA MET A 225 -5.61 11.59 -30.04
C MET A 225 -6.76 10.63 -30.36
N PRO A 226 -6.47 9.34 -30.62
CA PRO A 226 -7.53 8.33 -30.71
C PRO A 226 -8.37 8.30 -29.44
N PRO A 227 -9.69 8.04 -29.54
CA PRO A 227 -10.55 7.90 -28.38
C PRO A 227 -10.01 6.87 -27.37
N GLY A 228 -10.00 7.25 -26.09
CA GLY A 228 -9.53 6.38 -25.00
C GLY A 228 -8.01 6.19 -24.92
N ALA A 229 -7.20 6.96 -25.65
CA ALA A 229 -5.74 6.86 -25.60
C ALA A 229 -5.08 7.77 -24.55
N VAL A 230 -5.78 8.77 -24.02
CA VAL A 230 -5.21 9.81 -23.15
C VAL A 230 -5.76 9.69 -21.73
N TYR A 231 -4.85 9.57 -20.77
CA TYR A 231 -5.15 9.45 -19.35
C TYR A 231 -4.44 10.55 -18.58
N ALA A 232 -5.13 11.21 -17.64
CA ALA A 232 -4.43 12.04 -16.66
C ALA A 232 -3.58 11.15 -15.75
N THR A 233 -2.45 11.65 -15.23
CA THR A 233 -1.55 10.85 -14.38
C THR A 233 -2.26 10.30 -13.13
N ASP A 234 -3.09 11.12 -12.48
CA ASP A 234 -3.87 10.73 -11.30
C ASP A 234 -4.98 9.73 -11.65
N GLU A 235 -5.61 9.90 -12.82
CA GLU A 235 -6.58 8.97 -13.39
C GLU A 235 -5.95 7.60 -13.65
N LEU A 236 -4.79 7.55 -14.32
CA LEU A 236 -4.07 6.32 -14.65
C LEU A 236 -3.56 5.61 -13.38
N SER A 237 -3.07 6.37 -12.40
CA SER A 237 -2.66 5.83 -11.10
C SER A 237 -3.82 5.16 -10.37
N ARG A 238 -4.97 5.82 -10.26
CA ARG A 238 -6.19 5.25 -9.66
C ARG A 238 -6.69 4.03 -10.44
N LEU A 239 -6.71 4.10 -11.76
CA LEU A 239 -7.12 3.01 -12.64
C LEU A 239 -6.24 1.77 -12.42
N THR A 240 -4.92 1.97 -12.38
CA THR A 240 -3.92 0.91 -12.15
C THR A 240 -4.10 0.27 -10.78
N ARG A 241 -4.14 1.05 -9.71
CA ARG A 241 -4.34 0.54 -8.34
C ARG A 241 -5.65 -0.24 -8.21
N ARG A 242 -6.74 0.29 -8.78
CA ARG A 242 -8.05 -0.39 -8.76
C ARG A 242 -8.03 -1.70 -9.55
N TYR A 243 -7.37 -1.72 -10.70
CA TYR A 243 -7.23 -2.94 -11.50
C TYR A 243 -6.52 -4.03 -10.71
N TYR A 244 -5.36 -3.73 -10.12
CA TYR A 244 -4.62 -4.69 -9.30
C TYR A 244 -5.42 -5.16 -8.10
N PHE A 245 -6.06 -4.24 -7.38
CA PHE A 245 -6.90 -4.59 -6.24
C PHE A 245 -8.05 -5.55 -6.62
N ALA A 246 -8.76 -5.28 -7.71
CA ALA A 246 -9.99 -6.00 -8.05
C ALA A 246 -9.78 -7.25 -8.95
N HIS A 247 -8.72 -7.29 -9.77
CA HIS A 247 -8.59 -8.30 -10.84
C HIS A 247 -7.41 -9.27 -10.66
N THR A 248 -6.47 -9.03 -9.74
CA THR A 248 -5.30 -9.91 -9.55
C THR A 248 -5.42 -10.84 -8.34
N GLY A 249 -6.54 -10.80 -7.63
CA GLY A 249 -6.74 -11.55 -6.39
C GLY A 249 -6.12 -10.89 -5.15
N ILE A 250 -5.25 -9.87 -5.29
CA ILE A 250 -4.65 -9.15 -4.15
C ILE A 250 -5.73 -8.63 -3.19
N GLY A 251 -6.74 -7.91 -3.69
CA GLY A 251 -7.82 -7.40 -2.84
C GLY A 251 -8.63 -8.52 -2.17
N GLY A 252 -8.84 -9.63 -2.88
CA GLY A 252 -9.52 -10.82 -2.36
C GLY A 252 -8.74 -11.50 -1.23
N SER A 253 -7.45 -11.76 -1.44
CA SER A 253 -6.57 -12.41 -0.46
C SER A 253 -6.43 -11.58 0.81
N PHE A 254 -6.08 -10.30 0.69
CA PHE A 254 -5.95 -9.41 1.85
C PHE A 254 -7.30 -9.18 2.54
N GLY A 255 -8.39 -9.03 1.77
CA GLY A 255 -9.74 -8.89 2.31
C GLY A 255 -10.18 -10.12 3.10
N PHE A 256 -9.97 -11.32 2.56
CA PHE A 256 -10.29 -12.58 3.23
C PHE A 256 -9.46 -12.77 4.51
N SER A 257 -8.15 -12.54 4.46
CA SER A 257 -7.29 -12.59 5.64
C SER A 257 -7.69 -11.55 6.70
N THR A 258 -8.12 -10.36 6.29
CA THR A 258 -8.63 -9.32 7.20
C THR A 258 -9.93 -9.78 7.87
N ILE A 259 -10.86 -10.37 7.11
CA ILE A 259 -12.11 -10.91 7.65
C ILE A 259 -11.82 -12.00 8.69
N ILE A 260 -10.92 -12.93 8.40
CA ILE A 260 -10.52 -13.97 9.36
C ILE A 260 -9.91 -13.35 10.62
N ALA A 261 -9.00 -12.38 10.48
CA ALA A 261 -8.37 -11.71 11.62
C ALA A 261 -9.41 -11.02 12.52
N VAL A 262 -10.40 -10.34 11.91
CA VAL A 262 -11.52 -9.73 12.62
C VAL A 262 -12.38 -10.79 13.31
N LEU A 263 -12.72 -11.90 12.65
CA LEU A 263 -13.51 -12.98 13.25
C LEU A 263 -12.80 -13.61 14.46
N ILE A 264 -11.51 -13.90 14.33
CA ILE A 264 -10.69 -14.40 15.45
C ILE A 264 -10.71 -13.40 16.60
N GLY A 265 -10.54 -12.11 16.30
CA GLY A 265 -10.63 -11.04 17.29
C GLY A 265 -11.99 -10.97 17.99
N VAL A 266 -13.09 -11.07 17.25
CA VAL A 266 -14.46 -11.14 17.82
C VAL A 266 -14.58 -12.33 18.76
N VAL A 267 -14.12 -13.52 18.35
CA VAL A 267 -14.21 -14.75 19.15
C VAL A 267 -13.41 -14.62 20.44
N ILE A 268 -12.17 -14.12 20.37
CA ILE A 268 -11.32 -13.91 21.55
C ILE A 268 -11.99 -12.92 22.50
N ILE A 269 -12.41 -11.75 22.02
CA ILE A 269 -13.05 -10.72 22.85
C ILE A 269 -14.34 -11.27 23.48
N SER A 270 -15.17 -11.97 22.69
CA SER A 270 -16.44 -12.53 23.17
C SER A 270 -16.22 -13.59 24.25
N LEU A 271 -15.28 -14.52 24.03
CA LEU A 271 -14.98 -15.60 24.97
C LEU A 271 -14.38 -15.03 26.25
N THR A 272 -13.45 -14.09 26.14
CA THR A 272 -12.82 -13.51 27.32
C THR A 272 -13.81 -12.66 28.11
N MET A 273 -14.62 -11.83 27.46
CA MET A 273 -15.67 -11.05 28.13
C MET A 273 -16.72 -11.96 28.77
N TYR A 274 -17.09 -13.07 28.10
CA TYR A 274 -17.98 -14.07 28.67
C TYR A 274 -17.41 -14.64 29.98
N THR A 275 -16.14 -15.04 29.99
CA THR A 275 -15.46 -15.54 31.19
C THR A 275 -15.36 -14.47 32.28
N SER A 276 -15.07 -13.21 31.91
CA SER A 276 -15.06 -12.05 32.83
C SER A 276 -16.40 -11.83 33.52
N VAL A 277 -17.48 -11.93 32.76
CA VAL A 277 -18.84 -11.74 33.27
C VAL A 277 -19.23 -12.91 34.17
N LEU A 278 -18.87 -14.13 33.78
CA LEU A 278 -19.19 -15.34 34.54
C LEU A 278 -18.48 -15.36 35.90
N SER A 279 -17.20 -14.98 35.94
CA SER A 279 -16.42 -14.90 37.20
C SER A 279 -16.99 -13.86 38.17
N ARG A 280 -17.72 -12.86 37.66
CA ARG A 280 -18.34 -11.76 38.42
C ARG A 280 -19.86 -11.83 38.51
N ALA A 281 -20.46 -12.97 38.14
CA ALA A 281 -21.92 -13.11 38.14
C ALA A 281 -22.54 -12.79 39.52
N ARG A 282 -21.84 -13.16 40.61
CA ARG A 282 -22.25 -12.86 41.99
C ARG A 282 -22.27 -11.35 42.27
N ASP A 283 -21.27 -10.60 41.82
CA ASP A 283 -21.20 -9.14 42.01
C ASP A 283 -22.36 -8.42 41.30
N PHE A 284 -22.70 -8.87 40.07
CA PHE A 284 -23.84 -8.34 39.33
C PHE A 284 -25.17 -8.71 39.99
N ALA A 285 -25.28 -9.91 40.54
CA ALA A 285 -26.49 -10.34 41.23
C ALA A 285 -26.70 -9.59 42.57
N VAL A 286 -25.63 -9.30 43.32
CA VAL A 286 -25.64 -8.39 44.48
C VAL A 286 -26.05 -6.99 44.07
N MET A 287 -25.47 -6.45 42.98
CA MET A 287 -25.84 -5.13 42.44
C MET A 287 -27.32 -5.05 42.10
N ARG A 288 -27.93 -6.13 41.58
CA ARG A 288 -29.38 -6.22 41.36
C ARG A 288 -30.17 -6.31 42.66
N ALA A 289 -29.68 -7.06 43.65
CA ALA A 289 -30.36 -7.24 44.93
C ALA A 289 -30.49 -5.92 45.73
N ILE A 290 -29.49 -5.04 45.62
CA ILE A 290 -29.52 -3.69 46.25
C ILE A 290 -30.24 -2.63 45.41
N GLY A 291 -30.95 -3.02 44.34
CA GLY A 291 -31.78 -2.13 43.52
C GLY A 291 -31.16 -1.61 42.22
N GLY A 292 -30.00 -2.13 41.79
CA GLY A 292 -29.37 -1.77 40.53
C GLY A 292 -30.21 -2.15 39.31
N ARG A 293 -30.35 -1.23 38.34
CA ARG A 293 -31.13 -1.45 37.11
C ARG A 293 -30.29 -2.19 36.07
N ARG A 294 -30.95 -2.88 35.12
CA ARG A 294 -30.29 -3.51 33.95
C ARG A 294 -29.38 -2.54 33.18
N ARG A 295 -29.76 -1.26 33.09
CA ARG A 295 -28.95 -0.22 32.46
C ARG A 295 -27.65 0.08 33.22
N ASP A 296 -27.66 -0.04 34.55
CA ASP A 296 -26.46 0.23 35.36
C ASP A 296 -25.40 -0.85 35.14
N ILE A 297 -25.81 -2.12 35.02
CA ILE A 297 -24.93 -3.24 34.64
C ILE A 297 -24.39 -3.03 33.22
N ALA A 298 -25.26 -2.67 32.27
CA ALA A 298 -24.85 -2.43 30.89
C ALA A 298 -23.80 -1.32 30.77
N VAL A 299 -23.97 -0.21 31.51
CA VAL A 299 -22.99 0.89 31.54
C VAL A 299 -21.65 0.44 32.07
N VAL A 300 -21.61 -0.41 33.11
CA VAL A 300 -20.35 -0.94 33.66
C VAL A 300 -19.64 -1.80 32.63
N VAL A 301 -20.33 -2.77 32.02
CA VAL A 301 -19.75 -3.68 31.01
C VAL A 301 -19.27 -2.92 29.78
N VAL A 302 -20.07 -1.98 29.26
CA VAL A 302 -19.68 -1.16 28.11
C VAL A 302 -18.48 -0.27 28.44
N SER A 303 -18.42 0.32 29.64
CA SER A 303 -17.29 1.14 30.06
C SER A 303 -16.00 0.32 30.18
N GLU A 304 -16.07 -0.90 30.70
CA GLU A 304 -14.94 -1.83 30.78
C GLU A 304 -14.40 -2.16 29.38
N VAL A 305 -15.28 -2.50 28.45
CA VAL A 305 -14.92 -2.80 27.05
C VAL A 305 -14.28 -1.59 26.39
N LEU A 306 -14.83 -0.39 26.58
CA LEU A 306 -14.28 0.83 26.00
C LEU A 306 -12.89 1.17 26.55
N ILE A 307 -12.65 0.94 27.84
CA ILE A 307 -11.32 1.13 28.44
C ILE A 307 -10.33 0.13 27.83
N ILE A 308 -10.68 -1.16 27.81
CA ILE A 308 -9.82 -2.22 27.26
C ILE A 308 -9.56 -1.96 25.77
N ALA A 309 -10.58 -1.60 25.01
CA ALA A 309 -10.47 -1.35 23.59
C ALA A 309 -9.65 -0.07 23.30
N GLY A 310 -9.83 0.99 24.09
CA GLY A 310 -9.03 2.21 23.98
C GLY A 310 -7.54 1.94 24.22
N VAL A 311 -7.22 1.20 25.29
CA VAL A 311 -5.83 0.80 25.59
C VAL A 311 -5.29 -0.15 24.52
N GLY A 312 -6.08 -1.14 24.08
CA GLY A 312 -5.67 -2.10 23.06
C GLY A 312 -5.42 -1.45 21.70
N VAL A 313 -6.25 -0.48 21.31
CA VAL A 313 -6.04 0.35 20.12
C VAL A 313 -4.75 1.14 20.23
N PHE A 314 -4.52 1.81 21.37
CA PHE A 314 -3.28 2.56 21.60
C PHE A 314 -2.04 1.67 21.51
N VAL A 315 -2.02 0.54 22.22
CA VAL A 315 -0.90 -0.41 22.22
C VAL A 315 -0.70 -1.04 20.84
N GLY A 316 -1.78 -1.42 20.16
CA GLY A 316 -1.73 -2.00 18.82
C GLY A 316 -1.14 -1.03 17.79
N PHE A 317 -1.55 0.25 17.82
CA PHE A 317 -0.95 1.27 16.96
C PHE A 317 0.48 1.60 17.34
N LEU A 318 0.84 1.58 18.62
CA LEU A 318 2.22 1.76 19.06
C LEU A 318 3.12 0.65 18.49
N MET A 319 2.69 -0.61 18.60
CA MET A 319 3.41 -1.75 18.00
C MET A 319 3.50 -1.63 16.48
N LEU A 320 2.41 -1.23 15.82
CA LEU A 320 2.41 -1.03 14.38
C LEU A 320 3.36 0.09 13.97
N ALA A 321 3.39 1.22 14.69
CA ALA A 321 4.29 2.33 14.42
C ALA A 321 5.76 1.93 14.61
N VAL A 322 6.08 1.18 15.67
CA VAL A 322 7.41 0.61 15.87
C VAL A 322 7.80 -0.29 14.70
N LEU A 323 6.92 -1.21 14.29
CA LEU A 323 7.16 -2.08 13.14
C LEU A 323 7.43 -1.27 11.87
N LEU A 324 6.56 -0.31 11.53
CA LEU A 324 6.69 0.49 10.32
C LEU A 324 7.97 1.34 10.32
N ASN A 325 8.37 1.87 11.47
CA ASN A 325 9.63 2.60 11.61
C ASN A 325 10.85 1.69 11.47
N MET A 326 10.81 0.47 12.02
CA MET A 326 11.88 -0.53 11.86
C MET A 326 11.99 -1.04 10.42
N THR A 327 10.87 -1.13 9.69
CA THR A 327 10.85 -1.55 8.30
C THR A 327 11.05 -0.40 7.32
N HIS A 328 11.24 0.84 7.81
CA HIS A 328 11.48 2.00 6.96
C HIS A 328 12.79 1.81 6.17
N GLY A 329 12.71 1.97 4.85
CA GLY A 329 13.86 1.74 3.97
C GLY A 329 14.26 0.27 3.82
N SER A 330 13.39 -0.69 4.20
CA SER A 330 13.57 -2.11 3.92
C SER A 330 12.88 -2.52 2.61
N ALA A 331 13.08 -3.78 2.19
CA ALA A 331 12.41 -4.32 1.01
C ALA A 331 10.88 -4.52 1.18
N ILE A 332 10.32 -4.32 2.38
CA ILE A 332 8.91 -4.56 2.66
C ILE A 332 8.08 -3.36 2.17
N PRO A 333 7.14 -3.55 1.22
CA PRO A 333 6.25 -2.50 0.77
C PRO A 333 5.35 -2.10 1.92
N SER A 334 5.60 -0.95 2.56
CA SER A 334 4.80 -0.47 3.69
C SER A 334 4.38 0.97 3.45
N TYR A 335 3.07 1.18 3.39
CA TYR A 335 2.50 2.51 3.27
C TYR A 335 1.14 2.54 3.96
N PHE A 336 0.91 3.56 4.78
CA PHE A 336 -0.33 3.69 5.54
C PHE A 336 -1.02 5.02 5.20
N PRO A 337 -2.03 5.02 4.31
CA PRO A 337 -2.76 6.24 3.96
C PRO A 337 -3.38 6.88 5.20
N ARG A 338 -3.37 8.22 5.27
CA ARG A 338 -3.80 8.97 6.47
C ARG A 338 -5.23 8.66 6.93
N GLN A 339 -6.08 8.21 6.02
CA GLN A 339 -7.49 7.88 6.28
C GLN A 339 -7.68 6.49 6.89
N VAL A 340 -6.72 5.57 6.71
CA VAL A 340 -6.83 4.18 7.16
C VAL A 340 -6.70 4.00 8.68
N PRO A 341 -5.75 4.63 9.40
CA PRO A 341 -5.67 4.50 10.86
C PRO A 341 -6.97 4.83 11.61
N PRO A 342 -7.64 5.98 11.35
CA PRO A 342 -8.87 6.28 12.07
C PRO A 342 -10.01 5.29 11.74
N LEU A 343 -10.08 4.78 10.50
CA LEU A 343 -11.04 3.75 10.12
C LEU A 343 -10.78 2.42 10.84
N LEU A 344 -9.51 2.02 10.93
CA LEU A 344 -9.11 0.81 11.66
C LEU A 344 -9.39 0.95 13.16
N ALA A 345 -9.11 2.10 13.76
CA ALA A 345 -9.43 2.39 15.16
C ALA A 345 -10.94 2.28 15.42
N ALA A 346 -11.76 2.92 14.57
CA ALA A 346 -13.21 2.85 14.65
C ALA A 346 -13.73 1.41 14.47
N GLY A 347 -13.16 0.67 13.52
CA GLY A 347 -13.48 -0.73 13.28
C GLY A 347 -13.15 -1.63 14.48
N ALA A 348 -11.98 -1.46 15.09
CA ALA A 348 -11.57 -2.22 16.27
C ALA A 348 -12.48 -1.92 17.48
N LEU A 349 -12.86 -0.65 17.69
CA LEU A 349 -13.82 -0.27 18.72
C LEU A 349 -15.20 -0.90 18.46
N ALA A 350 -15.70 -0.84 17.21
CA ALA A 350 -16.97 -1.43 16.84
C ALA A 350 -16.99 -2.95 17.05
N VAL A 351 -15.92 -3.64 16.63
CA VAL A 351 -15.73 -5.08 16.82
C VAL A 351 -15.69 -5.45 18.31
N SER A 352 -14.98 -4.66 19.12
CA SER A 352 -14.91 -4.88 20.57
C SER A 352 -16.27 -4.73 21.23
N LEU A 353 -17.05 -3.73 20.81
CA LEU A 353 -18.39 -3.51 21.30
C LEU A 353 -19.35 -4.63 20.87
N LEU A 354 -19.27 -5.10 19.63
CA LEU A 354 -20.06 -6.23 19.12
C LEU A 354 -19.75 -7.52 19.88
N GLY A 355 -18.48 -7.82 20.12
CA GLY A 355 -18.07 -9.00 20.92
C GLY A 355 -18.59 -8.94 22.36
N SER A 356 -18.67 -7.74 22.93
CA SER A 356 -19.23 -7.55 24.28
C SER A 356 -20.74 -7.75 24.37
N LEU A 357 -21.49 -7.72 23.27
CA LEU A 357 -22.95 -7.91 23.29
C LEU A 357 -23.33 -9.32 23.74
N VAL A 358 -22.52 -10.33 23.39
CA VAL A 358 -22.73 -11.72 23.83
C VAL A 358 -22.57 -11.81 25.35
N ALA A 359 -21.51 -11.22 25.89
CA ALA A 359 -21.26 -11.16 27.33
C ALA A 359 -22.35 -10.34 28.07
N LEU A 360 -22.80 -9.23 27.49
CA LEU A 360 -23.87 -8.40 28.05
C LEU A 360 -25.19 -9.16 28.18
N ARG A 361 -25.55 -9.98 27.18
CA ARG A 361 -26.76 -10.83 27.27
C ARG A 361 -26.71 -11.80 28.44
N VAL A 362 -25.53 -12.36 28.72
CA VAL A 362 -25.32 -13.28 29.85
C VAL A 362 -25.37 -12.53 31.18
N ALA A 363 -24.69 -11.39 31.28
CA ALA A 363 -24.71 -10.54 32.48
C ALA A 363 -26.14 -10.14 32.88
N LEU A 364 -26.97 -9.79 31.89
CA LEU A 364 -28.35 -9.36 32.12
C LEU A 364 -29.31 -10.50 32.50
N ARG A 365 -28.94 -11.75 32.22
CA ARG A 365 -29.72 -12.95 32.60
C ARG A 365 -29.36 -13.49 33.99
N ALA A 366 -28.33 -12.97 34.66
CA ALA A 366 -28.00 -13.35 36.02
C ALA A 366 -29.17 -13.04 36.98
N GLU A 367 -29.74 -14.07 37.60
CA GLU A 367 -30.89 -13.95 38.49
C GLU A 367 -30.45 -13.52 39.90
N PRO A 368 -31.20 -12.64 40.60
CA PRO A 368 -30.84 -12.21 41.96
C PRO A 368 -30.76 -13.39 42.96
N ALA A 369 -31.51 -14.46 42.72
CA ALA A 369 -31.56 -15.64 43.56
C ALA A 369 -30.25 -16.46 43.55
N SER A 370 -29.42 -16.33 42.50
CA SER A 370 -28.16 -17.08 42.40
C SER A 370 -27.05 -16.55 43.34
N VAL A 371 -27.30 -15.49 44.11
CA VAL A 371 -26.38 -15.03 45.17
C VAL A 371 -26.37 -15.98 46.37
N PHE A 372 -27.45 -16.74 46.56
CA PHE A 372 -27.69 -17.54 47.77
C PHE A 372 -27.43 -19.05 47.61
N HIS A 373 -26.95 -19.48 46.44
CA HIS A 373 -26.62 -20.88 46.14
C HIS A 373 -25.19 -21.03 45.62
#